data_AF-A0A1M6CQE6-F1
#
_entry.id   AF-A0A1M6CQE6-F1
#
_cell.length_a   1.000
_cell.length_b   1.000
_cell.length_c   1.000
_cell.angle_alpha   90.00
_cell.angle_beta   90.00
_cell.angle_gamma   90.00
#
_symmetry.space_group_name_H-M   'P 1'
#
loop_
_entity.id
_entity.type
_entity.pdbx_description
1 polymer ?
#
loop_
_entity_poly.entity_id
_entity_poly.type
_entity_poly.pdbx_seq_one_letter_code
_entity_poly.pdbx_strand_id
1 'polypeptide(L)'
;MAGKLPGRGMYVAADRAALDTAVKKRLFSKGAKRQVSLPDGLIDDVEQALVRRVLDRISMARKAGDAVAGFERVKEWLDRDRAAILLQASDGSERGKSKLYRPGGRGSFFDILTAQELGLSFGRERVIHAALAAGRLADLFRDDAVRLSGVRTSETQDDGNDPVPGKVKKTR
;
A
#
# COMPACT_ATOMS: atom_id res chain seq x y z
N MET A 1 15.32 5.98 -2.23
CA MET A 1 16.06 4.79 -1.78
C MET A 1 15.78 3.66 -2.75
N ALA A 2 16.83 3.31 -3.49
CA ALA A 2 16.80 2.24 -4.48
C ALA A 2 16.50 0.90 -3.79
N GLY A 3 15.67 0.06 -4.39
CA GLY A 3 15.40 -1.32 -3.96
C GLY A 3 16.59 -2.27 -4.15
N LYS A 4 17.79 -1.80 -3.81
CA LYS A 4 19.04 -2.56 -3.79
C LYS A 4 19.63 -2.45 -2.39
N LEU A 5 19.47 -3.51 -1.62
CA LEU A 5 20.38 -3.81 -0.53
C LEU A 5 21.75 -4.17 -1.15
N PRO A 6 22.87 -3.57 -0.74
CA PRO A 6 24.19 -4.02 -1.17
C PRO A 6 24.43 -5.44 -0.62
N GLY A 7 24.41 -6.42 -1.52
CA GLY A 7 24.52 -7.85 -1.21
C GLY A 7 23.76 -8.72 -2.23
N ARG A 8 23.88 -10.04 -2.15
CA ARG A 8 22.99 -10.98 -2.89
C ARG A 8 21.57 -10.88 -2.31
N GLY A 9 20.82 -9.86 -2.71
CA GLY A 9 19.43 -9.69 -2.32
C GLY A 9 18.56 -10.83 -2.86
N MET A 10 17.75 -11.43 -1.99
CA MET A 10 16.69 -12.35 -2.38
C MET A 10 15.39 -11.56 -2.46
N TYR A 11 14.74 -11.60 -3.63
CA TYR A 11 13.45 -10.95 -3.84
C TYR A 11 12.34 -11.97 -3.55
N VAL A 12 11.55 -11.72 -2.51
CA VAL A 12 10.33 -12.48 -2.25
C VAL A 12 9.15 -11.61 -2.70
N ALA A 13 8.12 -12.23 -3.26
CA ALA A 13 6.89 -11.53 -3.58
C ALA A 13 6.36 -10.82 -2.32
N ALA A 14 5.78 -9.63 -2.48
CA ALA A 14 5.14 -8.89 -1.39
C ALA A 14 3.78 -9.51 -1.05
N ASP A 15 3.83 -10.77 -0.63
CA ASP A 15 2.73 -11.64 -0.28
C ASP A 15 3.14 -12.32 1.03
N ARG A 16 2.35 -12.17 2.09
CA ARG A 16 2.68 -12.73 3.42
C ARG A 16 2.78 -14.25 3.35
N ALA A 17 2.01 -14.94 2.51
CA ALA A 17 2.11 -16.39 2.33
C ALA A 17 3.41 -16.79 1.61
N ALA A 18 3.89 -15.97 0.66
CA ALA A 18 5.20 -16.17 0.05
C ALA A 18 6.34 -15.90 1.04
N LEU A 19 6.20 -14.87 1.89
CA LEU A 19 7.13 -14.53 2.96
C LEU A 19 7.15 -15.60 4.06
N ASP A 20 6.00 -16.05 4.55
CA ASP A 20 5.84 -17.15 5.50
C ASP A 20 6.39 -18.45 4.92
N THR A 21 6.12 -18.75 3.65
CA THR A 21 6.71 -19.92 2.99
C THR A 21 8.22 -19.79 2.91
N ALA A 22 8.75 -18.59 2.64
CA ALA A 22 10.19 -18.36 2.58
C ALA A 22 10.87 -18.45 3.96
N VAL A 23 10.19 -17.99 5.02
CA VAL A 23 10.62 -18.15 6.42
C VAL A 23 10.53 -19.62 6.84
N LYS A 24 9.36 -20.26 6.72
CA LYS A 24 9.09 -21.66 7.09
C LYS A 24 9.97 -22.65 6.34
N LYS A 25 10.17 -22.46 5.03
CA LYS A 25 11.03 -23.34 4.21
C LYS A 25 12.52 -22.94 4.23
N ARG A 26 12.91 -21.98 5.08
CA ARG A 26 14.29 -21.43 5.16
C ARG A 26 14.85 -21.08 3.76
N LEU A 27 14.01 -20.56 2.87
CA LEU A 27 14.40 -20.23 1.49
C LEU A 27 15.45 -19.10 1.47
N PHE A 28 15.42 -18.24 2.48
CA PHE A 28 16.48 -17.26 2.72
C PHE A 28 17.83 -17.93 3.00
N SER A 29 17.88 -18.97 3.83
CA SER A 29 19.12 -19.72 4.10
C SER A 29 19.59 -20.53 2.88
N LYS A 30 18.64 -21.08 2.09
CA LYS A 30 18.94 -21.77 0.84
C LYS A 30 19.51 -20.82 -0.24
N GLY A 31 18.94 -19.63 -0.39
CA GLY A 31 19.41 -18.64 -1.37
C GLY A 31 20.67 -17.89 -0.92
N ALA A 32 20.87 -17.70 0.39
CA ALA A 32 22.09 -17.11 0.96
C ALA A 32 23.27 -18.09 1.04
N LYS A 33 23.04 -19.40 0.80
CA LYS A 33 24.02 -20.49 1.03
C LYS A 33 24.67 -20.46 2.42
N ARG A 34 23.99 -19.86 3.40
CA ARG A 34 24.45 -19.71 4.78
C ARG A 34 23.24 -19.78 5.70
N GLN A 35 23.41 -20.29 6.92
CA GLN A 35 22.34 -20.34 7.90
C GLN A 35 21.96 -18.90 8.29
N VAL A 36 20.78 -18.46 7.86
CA VAL A 36 20.20 -17.18 8.24
C VAL A 36 19.19 -17.46 9.35
N SER A 37 19.43 -16.89 10.53
CA SER A 37 18.41 -16.82 11.58
C SER A 37 17.53 -15.62 11.27
N LEU A 38 16.26 -15.86 10.97
CA LEU A 38 15.29 -14.79 10.79
C LEU A 38 14.68 -14.50 12.16
N PRO A 39 14.60 -13.24 12.59
CA PRO A 39 13.93 -12.89 13.83
C PRO A 39 12.43 -13.23 13.73
N ASP A 40 11.86 -13.69 14.85
CA ASP A 40 10.42 -13.82 14.98
C ASP A 40 9.79 -12.43 14.81
N GLY A 41 8.69 -12.33 14.03
CA GLY A 41 8.04 -11.03 13.74
C GLY A 41 8.62 -10.25 12.55
N LEU A 42 9.57 -10.82 11.78
CA LEU A 42 10.11 -10.19 10.56
C LEU A 42 9.04 -9.65 9.60
N ILE A 43 7.90 -10.34 9.52
CA ILE A 43 6.80 -9.94 8.65
C ILE A 43 6.13 -8.67 9.18
N ASP A 44 5.93 -8.56 10.49
CA ASP A 44 5.34 -7.39 11.12
C ASP A 44 6.29 -6.19 11.01
N ASP A 45 7.61 -6.41 11.12
CA ASP A 45 8.62 -5.38 10.87
C ASP A 45 8.58 -4.89 9.41
N VAL A 46 8.42 -5.80 8.45
CA VAL A 46 8.27 -5.47 7.03
C VAL A 46 6.99 -4.68 6.79
N GLU A 47 5.88 -5.07 7.40
CA GLU A 47 4.63 -4.34 7.32
C GLU A 47 4.80 -2.92 7.87
N GLN A 48 5.32 -2.77 9.09
CA GLN A 48 5.53 -1.45 9.71
C GLN A 48 6.46 -0.57 8.86
N ALA A 49 7.51 -1.14 8.28
CA ALA A 49 8.41 -0.43 7.37
C ALA A 49 7.69 0.03 6.08
N LEU A 50 6.79 -0.81 5.54
CA LEU A 50 5.97 -0.45 4.39
C LEU A 50 4.95 0.63 4.74
N VAL A 51 4.24 0.52 5.87
CA VAL A 51 3.31 1.54 6.37
C VAL A 51 4.00 2.87 6.49
N ARG A 52 5.13 2.93 7.21
CA ARG A 52 5.90 4.17 7.38
C ARG A 52 6.30 4.78 6.04
N ARG A 53 6.77 3.96 5.10
CA ARG A 53 7.16 4.40 3.77
C ARG A 53 5.98 4.97 2.98
N VAL A 54 4.81 4.34 3.04
CA VAL A 54 3.57 4.83 2.42
C VAL A 54 3.16 6.17 3.03
N LEU A 55 3.19 6.31 4.36
CA LEU A 55 2.88 7.56 5.06
C LEU A 55 3.85 8.69 4.69
N ASP A 56 5.15 8.40 4.62
CA ASP A 56 6.18 9.37 4.21
C ASP A 56 5.92 9.87 2.78
N ARG A 57 5.47 9.00 1.85
CA ARG A 57 5.09 9.41 0.48
C ARG A 57 3.93 10.38 0.48
N ILE A 58 2.88 10.11 1.26
CA ILE A 58 1.73 11.02 1.38
C ILE A 58 2.18 12.34 1.99
N SER A 59 3.00 12.33 3.04
CA SER A 59 3.50 13.56 3.66
C SER A 59 4.36 14.40 2.72
N MET A 60 5.20 13.76 1.89
CA MET A 60 5.95 14.46 0.84
C MET A 60 5.04 15.06 -0.23
N ALA A 61 4.05 14.29 -0.71
CA ALA A 61 3.08 14.78 -1.70
C ALA A 61 2.26 15.95 -1.14
N ARG A 62 1.86 15.90 0.13
CA ARG A 62 1.19 17.01 0.82
C ARG A 62 2.06 18.26 0.85
N LYS A 63 3.35 18.13 1.20
CA LYS A 63 4.29 19.26 1.22
C LYS A 63 4.51 19.86 -0.18
N ALA A 64 4.42 19.04 -1.23
CA ALA A 64 4.48 19.48 -2.62
C ALA A 64 3.17 20.11 -3.14
N GLY A 65 2.07 20.04 -2.37
CA GLY A 65 0.74 20.48 -2.82
C GLY A 65 0.02 19.47 -3.73
N ASP A 66 0.55 18.26 -3.85
CA ASP A 66 0.06 17.16 -4.68
C ASP A 66 -0.78 16.14 -3.89
N ALA A 67 -1.11 16.42 -2.64
CA ALA A 67 -2.05 15.62 -1.87
C ALA A 67 -3.00 16.48 -1.04
N VAL A 68 -4.27 16.07 -0.98
CA VAL A 68 -5.33 16.72 -0.20
C VAL A 68 -6.05 15.72 0.68
N ALA A 69 -6.63 16.23 1.77
CA ALA A 69 -7.43 15.46 2.72
C ALA A 69 -8.74 16.18 3.04
N GLY A 70 -9.77 15.37 3.30
CA GLY A 70 -11.14 15.83 3.58
C GLY A 70 -12.05 15.64 2.38
N PHE A 71 -13.32 15.35 2.67
CA PHE A 71 -14.33 15.01 1.67
C PHE A 71 -14.47 16.07 0.58
N GLU A 72 -14.66 17.34 0.95
CA GLU A 72 -14.90 18.44 0.00
C GLU A 72 -13.74 18.66 -0.96
N ARG A 73 -12.50 18.71 -0.44
CA ARG A 73 -11.31 18.92 -1.27
C ARG A 73 -11.03 17.73 -2.19
N VAL A 74 -11.23 16.51 -1.69
CA VAL A 74 -11.08 15.29 -2.49
C VAL A 74 -12.13 15.25 -3.58
N LYS A 75 -13.38 15.57 -3.27
CA LYS A 75 -14.46 15.67 -4.25
C LYS A 75 -14.14 16.70 -5.33
N GLU A 76 -13.69 17.90 -4.96
CA GLU A 76 -13.28 18.94 -5.91
C GLU A 76 -12.16 18.46 -6.84
N TRP A 77 -11.17 17.73 -6.32
CA TRP A 77 -10.07 17.20 -7.12
C TRP A 77 -10.50 16.08 -8.06
N LEU A 78 -11.43 15.25 -7.63
CA LEU A 78 -12.05 14.23 -8.47
C LEU A 78 -12.88 14.92 -9.58
N ASP A 79 -13.77 15.84 -9.24
CA ASP A 79 -14.63 16.53 -10.21
C ASP A 79 -13.84 17.32 -11.26
N ARG A 80 -12.58 17.69 -10.97
CA ARG A 80 -11.65 18.37 -11.89
C ARG A 80 -10.62 17.44 -12.56
N ASP A 81 -10.77 16.12 -12.44
CA ASP A 81 -9.81 15.12 -12.97
C ASP A 81 -8.36 15.33 -12.51
N ARG A 82 -8.16 15.97 -11.35
CA ARG A 82 -6.84 16.23 -10.77
C ARG A 82 -6.35 15.06 -9.93
N ALA A 83 -7.26 14.31 -9.31
CA ALA A 83 -6.94 13.18 -8.45
C ALA A 83 -6.65 11.91 -9.28
N ALA A 84 -5.40 11.44 -9.22
CA ALA A 84 -4.99 10.18 -9.85
C ALA A 84 -5.13 8.97 -8.92
N ILE A 85 -5.11 9.20 -7.60
CA ILE A 85 -5.27 8.16 -6.58
C ILE A 85 -6.22 8.67 -5.50
N LEU A 86 -7.26 7.89 -5.22
CA LEU A 86 -8.17 8.08 -4.10
C LEU A 86 -7.77 7.15 -2.95
N LEU A 87 -7.65 7.72 -1.75
CA LEU A 87 -7.42 6.99 -0.51
C LEU A 87 -8.64 7.12 0.39
N GLN A 88 -9.09 5.98 0.92
CA GLN A 88 -10.11 5.93 1.94
C GLN A 88 -9.59 5.17 3.15
N ALA A 89 -9.98 5.62 4.35
CA ALA A 89 -9.63 4.91 5.56
C ALA A 89 -10.30 3.52 5.58
N SER A 90 -9.56 2.46 5.93
CA SER A 90 -10.10 1.10 6.08
C SER A 90 -11.25 1.05 7.09
N ASP A 91 -11.12 1.78 8.19
CA ASP A 91 -12.08 1.95 9.29
C ASP A 91 -13.10 3.10 9.07
N GLY A 92 -13.13 3.69 7.87
CA GLY A 92 -14.15 4.68 7.50
C GLY A 92 -15.54 4.05 7.30
N SER A 93 -16.60 4.79 7.63
CA SER A 93 -17.98 4.33 7.46
C SER A 93 -18.37 4.15 5.97
N GLU A 94 -19.12 3.09 5.65
CA GLU A 94 -19.55 2.79 4.27
C GLU A 94 -20.38 3.90 3.61
N ARG A 95 -21.21 4.59 4.40
CA ARG A 95 -21.98 5.76 3.93
C ARG A 95 -21.09 6.94 3.53
N GLY A 96 -19.90 7.06 4.10
CA GLY A 96 -18.91 8.06 3.70
C GLY A 96 -18.12 7.63 2.46
N LYS A 97 -17.76 6.35 2.38
CA LYS A 97 -16.99 5.75 1.28
C LYS A 97 -17.71 5.76 -0.07
N SER A 98 -19.02 5.52 -0.08
CA SER A 98 -19.85 5.41 -1.30
C SER A 98 -20.11 6.73 -2.04
N LYS A 99 -19.77 7.89 -1.44
CA LYS A 99 -20.08 9.21 -2.00
C LYS A 99 -19.03 9.76 -2.97
N LEU A 100 -17.88 9.10 -3.11
CA LEU A 100 -16.81 9.51 -4.00
C LEU A 100 -16.62 8.45 -5.08
N TYR A 101 -16.57 8.88 -6.33
CA TYR A 101 -16.25 7.97 -7.43
C TYR A 101 -14.74 7.68 -7.46
N ARG A 102 -14.37 6.47 -7.91
CA ARG A 102 -12.98 6.07 -8.01
C ARG A 102 -12.39 6.58 -9.32
N PRO A 103 -11.19 7.19 -9.33
CA PRO A 103 -10.51 7.53 -10.59
C PRO A 103 -10.28 6.26 -11.42
N GLY A 104 -10.26 6.38 -12.75
CA GLY A 104 -10.02 5.25 -13.64
C GLY A 104 -8.58 4.71 -13.54
N GLY A 105 -8.38 3.44 -13.91
CA GLY A 105 -7.07 2.80 -14.03
C GLY A 105 -6.67 1.89 -12.86
N ARG A 106 -5.68 1.02 -13.08
CA ARG A 106 -5.24 0.04 -12.06
C ARG A 106 -4.46 0.73 -10.96
N GLY A 107 -4.87 0.58 -9.69
CA GLY A 107 -4.21 1.18 -8.53
C GLY A 107 -4.58 2.64 -8.28
N SER A 108 -5.73 3.09 -8.79
CA SER A 108 -6.28 4.43 -8.57
C SER A 108 -7.06 4.56 -7.25
N PHE A 109 -7.26 3.46 -6.52
CA PHE A 109 -7.99 3.42 -5.26
C PHE A 109 -7.27 2.51 -4.27
N PHE A 110 -7.12 2.97 -3.03
CA PHE A 110 -6.63 2.15 -1.93
C PHE A 110 -7.39 2.46 -0.64
N ASP A 111 -7.71 1.41 0.10
CA ASP A 111 -8.35 1.45 1.43
C ASP A 111 -7.51 0.76 2.51
N ILE A 112 -6.19 0.74 2.30
CA ILE A 112 -5.26 -0.06 3.10
C ILE A 112 -4.76 0.62 4.36
N LEU A 113 -5.10 1.87 4.63
CA LEU A 113 -4.62 2.64 5.78
C LEU A 113 -5.79 2.98 6.71
N THR A 114 -5.57 3.00 8.01
CA THR A 114 -6.58 3.47 8.98
C THR A 114 -6.73 4.99 8.93
N ALA A 115 -7.82 5.51 9.50
CA ALA A 115 -8.07 6.93 9.60
C ALA A 115 -6.99 7.65 10.40
N GLN A 116 -6.42 6.99 11.41
CA GLN A 116 -5.33 7.52 12.22
C GLN A 116 -4.01 7.53 11.45
N GLU A 117 -3.66 6.44 10.75
CA GLU A 117 -2.49 6.36 9.88
C GLU A 117 -2.53 7.45 8.80
N LEU A 118 -3.66 7.61 8.11
CA LEU A 118 -3.86 8.69 7.16
C LEU A 118 -3.75 10.06 7.85
N GLY A 119 -4.38 10.22 9.02
CA GLY A 119 -4.30 11.44 9.82
C GLY A 119 -2.86 11.91 10.05
N LEU A 120 -1.99 11.01 10.49
CA LEU A 120 -0.58 11.28 10.76
C LEU A 120 0.13 11.87 9.54
N SER A 121 -0.13 11.33 8.35
CA SER A 121 0.49 11.83 7.11
C SER A 121 0.08 13.26 6.74
N PHE A 122 -1.09 13.71 7.21
CA PHE A 122 -1.64 15.05 7.02
C PHE A 122 -1.47 15.98 8.21
N GLY A 123 -0.87 15.54 9.32
CA GLY A 123 -0.76 16.30 10.57
C GLY A 123 -2.12 16.53 11.24
N ARG A 124 -3.02 15.55 11.14
CA ARG A 124 -4.37 15.56 11.73
C ARG A 124 -4.54 14.33 12.59
N GLU A 125 -5.49 14.36 13.53
CA GLU A 125 -5.77 13.20 14.37
C GLU A 125 -6.37 12.04 13.56
N ARG A 126 -7.35 12.34 12.69
CA ARG A 126 -7.98 11.38 11.78
C ARG A 126 -8.30 11.99 10.42
N VAL A 127 -8.17 11.18 9.37
CA VAL A 127 -8.54 11.51 8.00
C VAL A 127 -9.24 10.31 7.35
N ILE A 128 -10.47 10.50 6.88
CA ILE A 128 -11.23 9.43 6.22
C ILE A 128 -10.99 9.39 4.71
N HIS A 129 -10.81 10.56 4.09
CA HIS A 129 -10.64 10.69 2.64
C HIS A 129 -9.40 11.51 2.34
N ALA A 130 -8.57 10.99 1.44
CA ALA A 130 -7.45 11.72 0.88
C ALA A 130 -7.32 11.42 -0.61
N ALA A 131 -6.63 12.29 -1.34
CA ALA A 131 -6.34 12.09 -2.75
C ALA A 131 -4.92 12.56 -3.06
N LEU A 132 -4.29 11.91 -4.03
CA LEU A 132 -3.02 12.34 -4.63
C LEU A 132 -3.24 12.74 -6.09
N ALA A 133 -2.57 13.82 -6.49
CA ALA A 133 -2.50 14.24 -7.89
C ALA A 133 -1.61 13.29 -8.70
N ALA A 134 -1.75 13.32 -10.03
CA ALA A 134 -0.85 12.59 -10.91
C ALA A 134 0.60 13.09 -10.75
N GLY A 135 1.57 12.16 -10.78
CA GLY A 135 2.98 12.50 -10.75
C GLY A 135 3.85 11.43 -10.11
N ARG A 136 5.16 11.68 -10.10
CA ARG A 136 6.17 10.70 -9.62
C ARG A 136 5.92 10.22 -8.19
N LEU A 137 5.44 11.09 -7.30
CA LEU A 137 5.14 10.71 -5.92
C LEU A 137 3.93 9.78 -5.83
N ALA A 138 2.92 9.95 -6.70
CA ALA A 138 1.78 9.06 -6.78
C ALA A 138 2.16 7.69 -7.34
N ASP A 139 3.07 7.63 -8.33
CA ASP A 139 3.58 6.35 -8.85
C ASP A 139 4.38 5.58 -7.80
N LEU A 140 5.30 6.27 -7.10
CA LEU A 140 6.06 5.67 -6.00
C LEU A 140 5.15 5.22 -4.85
N PHE A 141 4.12 6.02 -4.53
CA PHE A 141 3.10 5.65 -3.56
C PHE A 141 2.37 4.38 -4.01
N ARG A 142 1.93 4.31 -5.28
CA ARG A 142 1.21 3.16 -5.84
C ARG A 142 2.00 1.87 -5.69
N ASP A 143 3.29 1.89 -6.04
CA ASP A 143 4.17 0.73 -5.90
C ASP A 143 4.28 0.23 -4.45
N ASP A 144 4.41 1.16 -3.51
CA ASP A 144 4.51 0.85 -2.08
C ASP A 144 3.17 0.38 -1.50
N ALA A 145 2.07 1.01 -1.92
CA ALA A 145 0.70 0.68 -1.51
C ALA A 145 0.28 -0.70 -2.01
N VAL A 146 0.61 -1.07 -3.26
CA VAL A 146 0.36 -2.43 -3.78
C VAL A 146 1.09 -3.49 -2.96
N ARG A 147 2.33 -3.22 -2.54
CA ARG A 147 3.10 -4.13 -1.68
C ARG A 147 2.49 -4.24 -0.30
N LEU A 148 2.09 -3.12 0.31
CA LEU A 148 1.44 -3.11 1.61
C LEU A 148 0.09 -3.85 1.57
N SER A 149 -0.68 -3.67 0.49
CA SER A 149 -1.93 -4.40 0.26
C SER A 149 -1.70 -5.91 0.30
N GLY A 150 -0.69 -6.41 -0.42
CA GLY A 150 -0.36 -7.84 -0.45
C GLY A 150 0.15 -8.40 0.88
N VAL A 151 0.70 -7.56 1.78
CA VAL A 151 1.07 -7.97 3.13
C VAL A 151 -0.16 -8.04 4.06
N ARG A 152 -1.06 -7.04 3.97
CA ARG A 152 -2.27 -6.92 4.83
C ARG A 152 -3.43 -7.86 4.47
N THR A 153 -3.58 -8.30 3.21
CA THR A 153 -4.69 -9.19 2.78
C THR A 153 -4.69 -10.59 3.44
N SER A 154 -3.64 -10.97 4.14
CA SER A 154 -3.49 -12.30 4.74
C SER A 154 -3.98 -12.42 6.19
N GLU A 155 -4.44 -11.31 6.80
CA GLU A 155 -5.00 -11.31 8.16
C GLU A 155 -6.53 -11.52 8.21
N THR A 156 -7.20 -11.64 7.06
CA THR A 156 -8.63 -11.98 6.99
C THR A 156 -8.79 -13.24 6.15
N GLN A 157 -8.90 -14.40 6.80
CA GLN A 157 -9.20 -15.66 6.12
C GLN A 157 -10.71 -15.91 6.12
N ASP A 158 -11.23 -16.20 4.92
CA ASP A 158 -12.58 -16.69 4.56
C ASP A 158 -13.81 -15.83 4.91
N ASP A 159 -14.33 -15.14 3.88
CA ASP A 159 -15.72 -15.34 3.46
C ASP A 159 -15.86 -15.05 1.95
N GLY A 160 -16.73 -15.83 1.31
CA GLY A 160 -16.70 -16.11 -0.12
C GLY A 160 -17.05 -14.98 -1.08
N ASN A 161 -16.55 -15.18 -2.31
CA ASN A 161 -17.07 -14.70 -3.58
C ASN A 161 -16.86 -13.21 -3.95
N ASP A 162 -15.74 -12.91 -4.63
CA ASP A 162 -15.75 -12.25 -5.96
C ASP A 162 -14.33 -12.15 -6.58
N PRO A 163 -14.21 -11.99 -7.92
CA PRO A 163 -13.07 -12.50 -8.67
C PRO A 163 -11.80 -11.64 -8.58
N VAL A 164 -10.68 -12.34 -8.38
CA VAL A 164 -9.31 -11.81 -8.37
C VAL A 164 -8.87 -11.39 -9.78
N PRO A 165 -8.52 -10.11 -10.04
CA PRO A 165 -7.99 -9.74 -11.34
C PRO A 165 -6.48 -10.01 -11.40
N GLY A 166 -6.12 -11.08 -12.14
CA GLY A 166 -5.01 -11.02 -13.09
C GLY A 166 -3.65 -11.56 -12.64
N LYS A 167 -3.51 -12.88 -12.61
CA LYS A 167 -2.23 -13.52 -12.97
C LYS A 167 -1.97 -13.28 -14.46
N VAL A 168 -0.97 -12.46 -14.80
CA VAL A 168 -0.55 -12.29 -16.19
C VAL A 168 0.41 -13.42 -16.54
N LYS A 169 -0.07 -14.37 -17.36
CA LYS A 169 0.78 -15.37 -18.04
C LYS A 169 1.78 -14.62 -18.92
N LYS A 170 3.07 -14.88 -18.73
CA LYS A 170 4.10 -14.54 -19.73
C LYS A 170 3.90 -15.47 -20.91
N THR A 171 3.60 -14.90 -22.08
CA THR A 171 3.72 -15.61 -23.36
C THR A 171 4.96 -15.09 -24.08
N ARG A 172 5.55 -16.03 -24.81
CA ARG A 172 6.90 -16.15 -25.34
C ARG A 172 7.18 -15.19 -26.49
#